data_AF-A0A7X9HXR7-F1
#
_entry.id   AF-A0A7X9HXR7-F1
#
_cell.length_a   1.000
_cell.length_b   1.000
_cell.length_c   1.000
_cell.angle_alpha   90.00
_cell.angle_beta   90.00
_cell.angle_gamma   90.00
#
_symmetry.space_group_name_H-M   'P 1'
#
loop_
_entity.id
_entity.type
_entity.pdbx_description
1 polymer ?
#
loop_
_entity_poly.entity_id
_entity_poly.type
_entity_poly.pdbx_seq_one_letter_code
_entity_poly.pdbx_strand_id
1 'polypeptide(L)'
;MKRGELDVYLRKFLNSDSIPDESLNGLQVEGREEIEKVGFAVSACEETFIKAKRLGCDAVIVHHGIFWKNKGVEPIAQVLKKRLSILLNSEINLFAFHLPLDCHPQIGNNARAALDLDLG
;
A
#
# COMPACT_ATOMS: atom_id res chain seq x y z
N MET A 1 3.21 -4.82 16.21
CA MET A 1 2.69 -5.95 15.41
C MET A 1 3.75 -6.26 14.39
N LYS A 2 4.07 -7.53 14.15
CA LYS A 2 5.11 -7.86 13.17
C LYS A 2 4.61 -7.60 11.75
N ARG A 3 5.49 -7.13 10.88
CA ARG A 3 5.24 -6.87 9.45
C ARG A 3 4.55 -8.05 8.76
N GLY A 4 5.06 -9.27 8.98
CA GLY A 4 4.48 -10.47 8.38
C GLY A 4 3.07 -10.78 8.88
N GLU A 5 2.79 -10.52 10.16
CA GLU A 5 1.44 -10.67 10.72
C GLU A 5 0.47 -9.65 10.11
N LEU A 6 0.93 -8.40 9.93
CA LEU A 6 0.15 -7.36 9.29
C LEU A 6 -0.15 -7.71 7.83
N ASP A 7 0.82 -8.19 7.06
CA ASP A 7 0.61 -8.60 5.66
C ASP A 7 -0.45 -9.70 5.55
N VAL A 8 -0.30 -10.77 6.35
CA VAL A 8 -1.26 -11.88 6.39
C VAL A 8 -2.66 -11.38 6.79
N TYR A 9 -2.74 -10.51 7.81
CA TYR A 9 -4.00 -9.92 8.24
C TYR A 9 -4.66 -9.13 7.10
N LEU A 10 -3.94 -8.22 6.46
CA LEU A 10 -4.48 -7.35 5.41
C LEU A 10 -4.92 -8.16 4.18
N ARG A 11 -4.12 -9.13 3.74
CA ARG A 11 -4.45 -9.99 2.60
C ARG A 11 -5.71 -10.82 2.86
N LYS A 12 -5.85 -11.34 4.09
CA LYS A 12 -7.06 -12.06 4.52
C LYS A 12 -8.27 -11.13 4.61
N PHE A 13 -8.11 -9.98 5.26
CA PHE A 13 -9.18 -9.01 5.47
C PHE A 13 -9.74 -8.50 4.14
N LEU A 14 -8.88 -8.21 3.17
CA LEU A 14 -9.26 -7.73 1.84
C LEU A 14 -9.54 -8.86 0.83
N ASN A 15 -9.36 -10.12 1.23
CA ASN A 15 -9.45 -11.29 0.35
C ASN A 15 -8.62 -11.15 -0.94
N SER A 16 -7.45 -10.51 -0.82
CA SER A 16 -6.67 -10.02 -1.97
C SER A 16 -6.21 -11.12 -2.92
N ASP A 17 -6.00 -12.32 -2.39
CA ASP A 17 -5.41 -13.43 -3.15
C ASP A 17 -6.39 -14.08 -4.13
N SER A 18 -7.69 -13.88 -3.89
CA SER A 18 -8.75 -14.37 -4.77
C SER A 18 -9.13 -13.38 -5.87
N ILE A 19 -8.58 -12.17 -5.85
CA ILE A 19 -8.97 -11.06 -6.73
C ILE A 19 -7.86 -10.83 -7.75
N PRO A 20 -8.09 -11.18 -9.03
CA PRO A 20 -7.13 -10.91 -10.10
C PRO A 20 -6.89 -9.42 -10.24
N ASP A 21 -5.62 -9.02 -10.26
CA ASP A 21 -5.20 -7.63 -10.34
C ASP A 21 -3.85 -7.52 -11.05
N GLU A 22 -3.65 -6.39 -11.73
CA GLU A 22 -2.36 -6.00 -12.28
C GLU A 22 -1.44 -5.45 -11.19
N SER A 23 -1.98 -4.83 -10.13
CA SER A 23 -1.20 -4.46 -8.96
C SER A 23 -0.63 -5.70 -8.26
N LEU A 24 0.62 -5.63 -7.80
CA LEU A 24 1.16 -6.61 -6.85
C LEU A 24 0.65 -6.26 -5.44
N ASN A 25 -0.52 -6.79 -5.08
CA ASN A 25 -1.16 -6.55 -3.79
C ASN A 25 -0.41 -7.22 -2.62
N GLY A 26 -0.36 -6.55 -1.47
CA GLY A 26 0.39 -6.95 -0.27
C GLY A 26 1.64 -6.08 -0.03
N LEU A 27 2.60 -6.61 0.72
CA LEU A 27 3.92 -5.99 0.93
C LEU A 27 4.67 -5.82 -0.40
N GLN A 28 5.03 -4.57 -0.73
CA GLN A 28 5.80 -4.23 -1.93
C GLN A 28 7.24 -3.83 -1.63
N VAL A 29 7.48 -3.09 -0.55
CA VAL A 29 8.83 -2.70 -0.11
C VAL A 29 8.95 -3.03 1.35
N GLU A 30 9.93 -3.87 1.67
CA GLU A 30 10.23 -4.27 3.03
C GLU A 30 10.91 -3.14 3.81
N GLY A 31 10.39 -2.88 5.01
CA GLY A 31 11.00 -2.04 6.03
C GLY A 31 11.23 -2.84 7.31
N ARG A 32 11.22 -2.15 8.46
CA ARG A 32 11.45 -2.77 9.77
C ARG A 32 10.43 -3.84 10.12
N GLU A 33 10.82 -4.79 10.96
CA GLU A 33 9.98 -5.92 11.38
C GLU A 33 8.81 -5.49 12.26
N GLU A 34 9.05 -4.65 13.27
CA GLU A 34 8.01 -4.20 14.20
C GLU A 34 7.32 -2.92 13.70
N ILE A 35 5.99 -2.98 13.61
CA ILE A 35 5.14 -1.87 13.18
C ILE A 35 4.32 -1.38 14.37
N GLU A 36 4.49 -0.11 14.71
CA GLU A 36 3.72 0.60 15.73
C GLU A 36 2.80 1.65 15.10
N LYS A 37 3.27 2.32 14.04
CA LYS A 37 2.51 3.41 13.39
C LYS A 37 2.32 3.19 11.90
N VAL A 38 1.05 3.18 11.48
CA VAL A 38 0.65 3.02 10.08
C VAL A 38 0.11 4.35 9.52
N GLY A 39 0.61 4.75 8.36
CA GLY A 39 0.03 5.82 7.55
C GLY A 39 -0.82 5.26 6.40
N PHE A 40 -1.88 5.97 6.02
CA PHE A 40 -2.69 5.67 4.84
C PHE A 40 -2.57 6.80 3.82
N ALA A 41 -2.50 6.45 2.54
CA ALA A 41 -2.51 7.42 1.44
C ALA A 41 -3.11 6.79 0.16
N VAL A 42 -3.50 7.61 -0.81
CA VAL A 42 -4.04 7.07 -2.08
C VAL A 42 -2.92 6.44 -2.92
N SER A 43 -1.77 7.11 -3.03
CA SER A 43 -0.72 6.72 -3.98
C SER A 43 0.69 6.70 -3.37
N ALA A 44 1.51 5.77 -3.86
CA ALA A 44 2.95 5.64 -3.59
C ALA A 44 3.81 6.73 -4.27
N CYS A 45 3.53 8.01 -3.99
CA CYS A 45 4.32 9.14 -4.49
C CYS A 45 5.40 9.58 -3.50
N GLU A 46 6.36 10.39 -3.97
CA GLU A 46 7.48 10.88 -3.16
C GLU A 46 7.00 11.67 -1.92
N GLU A 47 5.98 12.52 -2.09
CA GLU A 47 5.40 13.32 -1.01
C GLU A 47 4.79 12.45 0.10
N THR A 48 4.08 11.38 -0.27
CA THR A 48 3.55 10.39 0.69
C THR A 48 4.65 9.88 1.60
N PHE A 49 5.81 9.51 1.03
CA PHE A 49 6.90 8.92 1.79
C PHE A 49 7.65 9.96 2.64
N ILE A 50 7.84 11.18 2.13
CA ILE A 50 8.39 12.29 2.93
C ILE A 50 7.50 12.57 4.15
N LYS A 51 6.18 12.62 3.95
CA LYS A 51 5.22 12.86 5.04
C LYS A 51 5.18 11.70 6.03
N ALA A 52 5.16 10.46 5.55
CA ALA A 52 5.20 9.27 6.40
C ALA A 52 6.45 9.24 7.28
N LYS A 53 7.62 9.52 6.69
CA LYS A 53 8.87 9.67 7.44
C LYS A 53 8.78 10.75 8.51
N ARG A 54 8.29 11.95 8.16
CA ARG A 54 8.14 13.07 9.10
C ARG A 54 7.20 12.72 10.26
N LEU A 55 6.16 11.93 10.00
CA LEU A 55 5.21 11.49 11.00
C LEU A 55 5.68 10.27 11.80
N GLY A 56 6.84 9.70 11.48
CA GLY A 56 7.37 8.51 12.16
C GLY A 56 6.53 7.26 11.90
N CYS A 57 5.99 7.09 10.69
CA CYS A 57 5.30 5.86 10.32
C CYS A 57 6.31 4.74 10.06
N ASP A 58 6.02 3.53 10.55
CA ASP A 58 6.78 2.31 10.26
C ASP A 58 6.24 1.58 9.02
N ALA A 59 5.00 1.88 8.64
CA ALA A 59 4.35 1.36 7.44
C ALA A 59 3.47 2.42 6.78
N VAL A 60 3.35 2.32 5.46
CA VAL A 60 2.37 3.05 4.65
C VAL A 60 1.54 2.04 3.87
N ILE A 61 0.22 2.14 3.98
CA ILE A 61 -0.73 1.38 3.17
C ILE A 61 -1.30 2.33 2.10
N VAL A 62 -1.18 1.93 0.84
CA VAL A 62 -1.67 2.70 -0.31
C VAL A 62 -2.62 1.91 -1.20
N HIS A 63 -3.44 2.63 -1.96
CA HIS A 63 -4.26 2.03 -3.01
C HIS A 63 -3.44 1.80 -4.30
N HIS A 64 -2.74 2.82 -4.79
CA HIS A 64 -1.85 2.71 -5.94
C HIS A 64 -0.39 2.49 -5.51
N GLY A 65 0.08 1.25 -5.64
CA GLY A 65 1.45 0.84 -5.33
C GLY A 65 2.48 1.23 -6.39
N ILE A 66 3.72 0.76 -6.18
CA ILE A 66 4.85 0.92 -7.09
C ILE A 66 4.83 -0.17 -8.18
N PHE A 67 4.60 -1.43 -7.81
CA PHE A 67 4.82 -2.57 -8.71
C PHE A 67 3.53 -3.10 -9.33
N TRP A 68 3.58 -3.34 -10.64
CA TRP A 68 2.47 -3.78 -11.49
C TRP A 68 2.93 -4.89 -12.44
N LYS A 69 2.16 -5.98 -12.57
CA LYS A 69 2.49 -7.18 -13.36
C LYS A 69 2.79 -6.85 -14.82
N ASN A 70 1.94 -6.02 -15.44
CA ASN A 70 2.11 -5.57 -16.83
C ASN A 70 3.41 -4.80 -17.12
N LYS A 71 4.12 -4.31 -16.11
CA LYS A 71 5.41 -3.62 -16.27
C LYS A 71 6.62 -4.55 -16.16
N GLY A 72 6.47 -5.72 -15.54
CA GLY A 72 7.58 -6.64 -15.28
C GLY A 72 8.69 -6.02 -14.42
N VAL A 73 9.94 -6.41 -14.68
CA VAL A 73 11.10 -5.88 -13.98
C VAL A 73 11.47 -4.51 -14.55
N GLU A 74 11.43 -3.47 -13.72
CA GLU A 74 11.77 -2.11 -14.10
C GLU A 74 13.16 -1.69 -13.59
N PRO A 75 13.96 -0.92 -14.37
CA PRO A 75 15.19 -0.32 -13.87
C PRO A 75 14.91 0.67 -12.72
N ILE A 76 15.71 0.61 -11.66
CA ILE A 76 15.63 1.57 -10.55
C ILE A 76 16.32 2.88 -10.97
N ALA A 77 15.58 3.73 -11.66
CA ALA A 77 16.05 5.02 -12.14
C ALA A 77 15.09 6.15 -11.76
N GLN A 78 15.58 7.39 -11.82
CA GLN A 78 14.79 8.63 -11.67
C GLN A 78 13.80 8.58 -10.49
N VAL A 79 12.49 8.64 -10.76
CA VAL A 79 11.41 8.70 -9.76
C VAL A 79 11.37 7.43 -8.92
N LEU A 80 11.56 6.26 -9.52
CA LEU A 80 11.57 4.99 -8.78
C LEU A 80 12.74 4.96 -7.79
N LYS A 81 13.93 5.39 -8.22
CA LYS A 81 15.10 5.53 -7.32
C LYS A 81 14.78 6.42 -6.12
N LYS A 82 14.21 7.61 -6.34
CA LYS A 82 13.89 8.56 -5.26
C LYS A 82 12.93 7.94 -4.24
N ARG A 83 11.84 7.35 -4.73
CA ARG A 83 10.81 6.70 -3.90
C ARG A 83 11.37 5.57 -3.07
N LEU A 84 12.08 4.63 -3.69
CA LEU A 84 12.70 3.50 -3.00
C LEU A 84 13.76 3.96 -2.00
N SER A 85 14.56 4.98 -2.34
CA SER A 85 15.57 5.51 -1.43
C SER A 85 14.96 6.04 -0.12
N ILE A 86 13.80 6.72 -0.18
CA ILE A 86 13.14 7.24 1.03
C ILE A 86 12.65 6.09 1.92
N LEU A 87 11.97 5.10 1.32
CA LEU A 87 11.44 3.94 2.03
C LEU A 87 12.55 3.12 2.67
N LEU A 88 13.56 2.73 1.89
CA LEU A 88 14.68 1.89 2.34
C LEU A 88 15.51 2.59 3.41
N ASN A 89 15.91 3.84 3.21
CA ASN A 89 16.72 4.57 4.20
C ASN A 89 15.97 4.93 5.49
N SER A 90 14.64 4.83 5.47
CA SER A 90 13.80 5.11 6.65
C SER A 90 13.19 3.84 7.25
N GLU A 91 13.50 2.67 6.66
CA GLU A 91 12.96 1.36 7.02
C GLU A 91 11.42 1.34 7.09
N ILE A 92 10.75 2.04 6.18
CA ILE A 92 9.30 2.12 6.11
C ILE A 92 8.78 1.03 5.19
N ASN A 93 7.84 0.23 5.71
CA ASN A 93 7.14 -0.79 4.93
C ASN A 93 6.15 -0.12 3.97
N LEU A 94 6.10 -0.57 2.71
CA LEU A 94 5.05 -0.20 1.77
C LEU A 94 4.14 -1.39 1.50
N PHE A 95 2.86 -1.24 1.82
CA PHE A 95 1.80 -2.17 1.44
C PHE A 95 0.90 -1.52 0.40
N ALA A 96 0.47 -2.28 -0.61
CA ALA A 96 -0.46 -1.81 -1.63
C ALA A 96 -1.67 -2.75 -1.76
N PHE A 97 -2.87 -2.18 -1.84
CA PHE A 97 -4.11 -2.91 -2.10
C PHE A 97 -5.00 -2.13 -3.07
N HIS A 98 -5.06 -2.59 -4.32
CA HIS A 98 -5.74 -1.93 -5.41
C HIS A 98 -7.19 -2.43 -5.55
N LEU A 99 -7.49 -3.33 -6.49
CA LEU A 99 -8.85 -3.85 -6.69
C LEU A 99 -9.44 -4.54 -5.45
N PRO A 100 -8.67 -5.28 -4.62
CA PRO A 100 -9.18 -5.81 -3.36
C PRO A 100 -9.75 -4.75 -2.42
N LEU A 101 -9.15 -3.55 -2.42
CA LEU A 101 -9.67 -2.44 -1.65
C LEU A 101 -10.91 -1.86 -2.33
N ASP A 102 -10.91 -1.62 -3.65
CA ASP A 102 -12.06 -1.04 -4.36
C ASP A 102 -13.37 -1.81 -4.14
N CYS A 103 -13.30 -3.15 -4.19
CA CYS A 103 -14.48 -4.00 -4.12
C CYS A 103 -14.84 -4.46 -2.70
N HIS A 104 -14.08 -4.07 -1.68
CA HIS A 104 -14.38 -4.50 -0.31
C HIS A 104 -15.73 -3.95 0.16
N PRO A 105 -16.68 -4.79 0.62
CA PRO A 105 -18.08 -4.40 0.80
C PRO A 105 -18.31 -3.35 1.90
N GLN A 106 -17.40 -3.25 2.88
CA GLN A 106 -17.57 -2.35 4.03
C GLN A 106 -16.70 -1.10 3.99
N ILE A 107 -15.49 -1.21 3.43
CA ILE A 107 -14.47 -0.17 3.50
C ILE A 107 -13.93 0.22 2.12
N GLY A 108 -14.42 -0.43 1.07
CA GLY A 108 -13.89 -0.22 -0.27
C GLY A 108 -14.33 1.09 -0.87
N ASN A 109 -13.52 1.60 -1.80
CA ASN A 109 -13.76 2.90 -2.42
C ASN A 109 -15.17 2.98 -3.04
N ASN A 110 -15.62 1.92 -3.71
CA ASN A 110 -16.95 1.88 -4.30
C ASN A 110 -18.08 1.90 -3.25
N ALA A 111 -17.96 1.07 -2.21
CA ALA A 111 -18.96 1.01 -1.15
C ALA A 111 -19.04 2.32 -0.36
N ARG A 112 -17.89 2.92 -0.06
CA ARG A 112 -17.79 4.22 0.64
C ARG A 112 -18.35 5.35 -0.22
N ALA A 113 -18.00 5.41 -1.50
CA ALA A 113 -18.52 6.43 -2.41
C ALA A 113 -20.05 6.31 -2.58
N ALA A 114 -20.58 5.09 -2.71
CA ALA A 114 -22.02 4.89 -2.80
C ALA A 114 -22.74 5.39 -1.54
N LEU A 115 -22.21 5.09 -0.35
CA LEU A 115 -22.77 5.58 0.91
C LEU A 115 -22.68 7.11 1.03
N ASP A 116 -21.53 7.70 0.71
CA ASP A 116 -21.31 9.14 0.81
C ASP A 116 -22.15 9.94 -0.22
N LEU A 117 -22.68 9.27 -1.26
CA LEU A 117 -23.57 9.82 -2.30
C LEU A 117 -25.03 9.39 -2.14
N ASP A 118 -25.41 8.76 -1.03
CA ASP A 118 -26.77 8.26 -0.75
C ASP A 118 -27.31 7.26 -1.80
N LEU A 119 -26.45 6.38 -2.32
CA LEU A 119 -26.76 5.35 -3.32
C LEU A 119 -26.81 3.92 -2.73
N GLY A 120 -26.65 3.77 -1.42
CA GLY A 120 -26.50 2.48 -0.71
C GLY A 120 -27.67 2.09 0.18
#